data_AF-A0A3D0QCT7-F1
#
_entry.id   AF-A0A3D0QCT7-F1
#
_cell.length_a   1.000
_cell.length_b   1.000
_cell.length_c   1.000
_cell.angle_alpha   90.00
_cell.angle_beta   90.00
_cell.angle_gamma   90.00
#
_symmetry.space_group_name_H-M   'P 1'
#
loop_
_entity.id
_entity.type
_entity.pdbx_description
1 polymer ?
#
loop_
_entity_poly.entity_id
_entity_poly.type
_entity_poly.pdbx_seq_one_letter_code
_entity_poly.pdbx_strand_id
1 'polypeptide(L)'
;MHSRHNRFIRAPAHSTLFAGVGCAAIALFLSSCSADLSVQRETQQAEGFEHTAPYSIVCVIHGDGEYLYHDTSGIEYRADEQAVRAAQRVAQQNPDAEVFIFHQRPRRHFLFFFPLRDGEFYYYRNGRLIAHELYWRNQEEATFDGEVELHRRFHADDRRDQVSLFLYCGHAIPEFGGAGYDASYPDRAFTVRDLAGGLKELTRDSTKFDLMILSTCFGGTPYTIGSLGSFARTIIASPENLHLSYFDLQPLERLDLGMRNSTVPDFARRFARHAFDRLTKDVQTAVSVTVYDVDRVRGFLRSVQSVYDHTLTTLQGRSKASLAAIDRCDCAEVPAFALPAIAEGVEVFYRPARFGRSKLKQSHSGWECWNDRAQQAAEPRVHDSELK
;
A
#
# COMPACT_ATOMS: atom_id res chain seq x y z
N MET A 1 74.75 -34.64 -20.73
CA MET A 1 75.52 -33.41 -20.48
C MET A 1 74.56 -32.23 -20.39
N HIS A 2 74.80 -31.34 -19.43
CA HIS A 2 74.15 -30.05 -19.15
C HIS A 2 72.91 -30.00 -18.23
N SER A 3 73.27 -30.07 -16.94
CA SER A 3 72.76 -29.32 -15.78
C SER A 3 72.32 -27.86 -16.04
N ARG A 4 71.16 -27.46 -15.49
CA ARG A 4 70.81 -26.10 -15.00
C ARG A 4 69.79 -26.24 -13.86
N HIS A 5 70.22 -26.21 -12.60
CA HIS A 5 70.24 -25.06 -11.67
C HIS A 5 68.87 -24.44 -11.35
N ASN A 6 68.26 -24.95 -10.27
CA ASN A 6 67.22 -24.29 -9.48
C ASN A 6 67.79 -23.04 -8.78
N ARG A 7 67.22 -21.86 -9.04
CA ARG A 7 67.40 -20.66 -8.20
C ARG A 7 66.24 -20.57 -7.22
N PHE A 8 66.52 -20.83 -5.95
CA PHE A 8 65.69 -20.41 -4.83
C PHE A 8 65.81 -18.90 -4.66
N ILE A 9 64.72 -18.17 -4.83
CA ILE A 9 64.61 -16.75 -4.46
C ILE A 9 64.08 -16.71 -3.02
N ARG A 10 64.92 -16.27 -2.08
CA ARG A 10 64.50 -15.90 -0.72
C ARG A 10 63.70 -14.59 -0.80
N ALA A 11 62.43 -14.64 -0.42
CA ALA A 11 61.64 -13.44 -0.13
C ALA A 11 62.02 -12.88 1.26
N PRO A 12 62.06 -11.55 1.44
CA PRO A 12 62.36 -10.94 2.73
C PRO A 12 61.16 -11.07 3.70
N ALA A 13 61.47 -11.42 4.94
CA ALA A 13 60.52 -11.47 6.05
C ALA A 13 60.27 -10.04 6.59
N HIS A 14 59.27 -9.36 6.04
CA HIS A 14 58.70 -8.15 6.62
C HIS A 14 57.17 -8.25 6.60
N SER A 15 56.59 -9.02 7.53
CA SER A 15 55.13 -9.11 7.63
C SER A 15 54.69 -9.52 9.04
N THR A 16 54.81 -8.61 10.00
CA THR A 16 54.17 -8.78 11.32
C THR A 16 53.74 -7.47 12.00
N LEU A 17 54.08 -6.29 11.48
CA LEU A 17 53.81 -5.01 12.19
C LEU A 17 52.63 -4.18 11.66
N PHE A 18 52.09 -4.46 10.47
CA PHE A 18 50.96 -3.68 9.92
C PHE A 18 49.56 -4.26 10.22
N ALA A 19 49.46 -5.52 10.68
CA ALA A 19 48.16 -6.13 10.99
C ALA A 19 47.55 -5.63 12.31
N GLY A 20 48.38 -5.22 13.28
CA GLY A 20 47.92 -4.78 14.61
C GLY A 20 47.29 -3.38 14.63
N VAL A 21 47.83 -2.43 13.85
CA VAL A 21 47.33 -1.05 13.82
C VAL A 21 46.01 -0.94 13.07
N GLY A 22 45.82 -1.72 11.99
CA GLY A 22 44.55 -1.79 11.26
C GLY A 22 43.40 -2.35 12.10
N CYS A 23 43.65 -3.43 12.86
CA CYS A 23 42.63 -4.02 13.73
C CYS A 23 42.23 -3.10 14.89
N ALA A 24 43.18 -2.37 15.49
CA ALA A 24 42.88 -1.43 16.56
C ALA A 24 42.09 -0.21 16.07
N ALA A 25 42.40 0.32 14.87
CA ALA A 25 41.64 1.41 14.27
C ALA A 25 40.20 0.97 13.91
N ILE A 26 40.04 -0.22 13.33
CA ILE A 26 38.71 -0.78 13.02
C ILE A 26 37.91 -1.06 14.30
N ALA A 27 38.53 -1.60 15.36
CA ALA A 27 37.88 -1.79 16.64
C ALA A 27 37.45 -0.47 17.31
N LEU A 28 38.28 0.59 17.21
CA LEU A 28 37.94 1.93 17.70
C LEU A 28 36.80 2.55 16.89
N PHE A 29 36.79 2.42 15.56
CA PHE A 29 35.67 2.87 14.72
C PHE A 29 34.38 2.09 14.99
N LEU A 30 34.45 0.77 15.24
CA LEU A 30 33.27 -0.04 15.58
C LEU A 30 32.74 0.27 16.99
N SER A 31 33.61 0.56 17.97
CA SER A 31 33.19 0.96 19.32
C SER A 31 32.57 2.37 19.38
N SER A 32 32.83 3.21 18.37
CA SER A 32 32.29 4.57 18.29
C SER A 32 30.97 4.67 17.49
N CYS A 33 30.49 3.57 16.91
CA CYS A 33 29.23 3.52 16.14
C CYS A 33 28.06 2.85 16.87
N SER A 34 28.27 2.36 18.10
CA SER A 34 27.20 1.84 18.96
C SER A 34 26.58 2.93 19.84
N ALA A 35 26.49 4.16 19.34
CA ALA A 35 25.46 5.05 19.84
C ALA A 35 24.15 4.52 19.27
N ASP A 36 23.54 3.56 19.97
CA ASP A 36 22.10 3.58 20.16
C ASP A 36 21.80 5.01 20.61
N LEU A 37 21.56 5.89 19.64
CA LEU A 37 20.87 7.14 19.86
C LEU A 37 19.52 6.66 20.37
N SER A 38 19.46 6.52 21.69
CA SER A 38 18.25 6.36 22.45
C SER A 38 17.35 7.45 21.90
N VAL A 39 16.43 7.05 21.03
CA VAL A 39 15.29 7.86 20.62
C VAL A 39 14.80 8.45 21.91
N GLN A 40 14.91 9.78 22.00
CA GLN A 40 14.68 10.55 23.21
C GLN A 40 13.25 10.22 23.64
N ARG A 41 13.11 9.22 24.52
CA ARG A 41 11.84 8.83 25.11
C ARG A 41 11.59 9.95 26.09
N GLU A 42 10.95 11.01 25.60
CA GLU A 42 10.42 12.08 26.42
C GLU A 42 9.43 11.43 27.37
N THR A 43 9.98 10.93 28.48
CA THR A 43 9.24 10.29 29.58
C THR A 43 8.62 11.38 30.45
N GLN A 44 8.54 12.62 29.93
CA GLN A 44 8.09 13.78 30.65
C GLN A 44 6.69 14.16 30.16
N GLN A 45 5.74 14.04 31.10
CA GLN A 45 4.34 14.49 31.07
C GLN A 45 3.31 13.53 30.45
N ALA A 46 3.23 12.33 31.02
CA ALA A 46 2.03 11.49 30.93
C ALA A 46 0.78 12.09 31.65
N GLU A 47 0.93 13.18 32.43
CA GLU A 47 -0.14 13.77 33.24
C GLU A 47 -1.15 14.65 32.46
N GLY A 48 -1.01 14.81 31.14
CA GLY A 48 -1.92 15.64 30.32
C GLY A 48 -2.72 14.88 29.24
N PHE A 49 -2.56 13.56 29.13
CA PHE A 49 -3.11 12.77 28.01
C PHE A 49 -4.41 12.03 28.34
N GLU A 50 -5.13 12.44 29.39
CA GLU A 50 -6.41 11.83 29.77
C GLU A 50 -7.51 11.98 28.70
N HIS A 51 -7.36 12.91 27.75
CA HIS A 51 -8.28 12.97 26.63
C HIS A 51 -8.13 11.76 25.71
N THR A 52 -9.23 11.02 25.60
CA THR A 52 -9.39 9.93 24.66
C THR A 52 -9.48 10.47 23.25
N ALA A 53 -8.59 10.04 22.36
CA ALA A 53 -8.62 10.37 20.94
C ALA A 53 -9.81 9.65 20.29
N PRO A 54 -10.87 10.35 19.84
CA PRO A 54 -12.03 9.75 19.16
C PRO A 54 -11.70 9.13 17.79
N TYR A 55 -10.51 9.38 17.23
CA TYR A 55 -10.08 8.84 15.94
C TYR A 55 -8.81 8.00 16.09
N SER A 56 -8.73 6.86 15.40
CA SER A 56 -7.49 6.11 15.17
C SER A 56 -7.25 5.97 13.68
N ILE A 57 -6.03 6.29 13.25
CA ILE A 57 -5.63 6.23 11.85
C ILE A 57 -4.39 5.34 11.75
N VAL A 58 -4.48 4.28 10.95
CA VAL A 58 -3.35 3.40 10.62
C VAL A 58 -2.96 3.60 9.17
N CYS A 59 -1.75 4.09 8.92
CA CYS A 59 -1.18 4.30 7.60
C CYS A 59 -0.06 3.29 7.34
N VAL A 60 -0.22 2.47 6.30
CA VAL A 60 0.86 1.65 5.73
C VAL A 60 1.29 2.26 4.40
N ILE A 61 2.54 2.70 4.35
CA ILE A 61 3.14 3.33 3.17
C ILE A 61 4.23 2.39 2.64
N HIS A 62 3.92 1.71 1.56
CA HIS A 62 4.81 0.81 0.86
C HIS A 62 5.70 1.57 -0.13
N GLY A 63 6.94 1.84 0.27
CA GLY A 63 7.93 2.61 -0.49
C GLY A 63 9.05 1.80 -1.13
N ASP A 64 8.89 0.47 -1.21
CA ASP A 64 9.96 -0.43 -1.66
C ASP A 64 10.11 -0.52 -3.20
N GLY A 65 9.33 0.25 -3.98
CA GLY A 65 9.25 0.12 -5.44
C GLY A 65 9.86 1.24 -6.28
N GLU A 66 10.74 2.09 -5.71
CA GLU A 66 11.35 3.26 -6.37
C GLU A 66 10.34 4.13 -7.15
N TYR A 67 9.13 4.32 -6.61
CA TYR A 67 8.08 5.02 -7.34
C TYR A 67 8.34 6.54 -7.40
N LEU A 68 8.64 7.02 -8.60
CA LEU A 68 8.83 8.43 -8.92
C LEU A 68 7.67 8.95 -9.76
N TYR A 69 7.25 10.19 -9.50
CA TYR A 69 6.34 10.92 -10.37
C TYR A 69 6.80 12.37 -10.54
N HIS A 70 6.29 13.02 -11.58
CA HIS A 70 6.57 14.43 -11.84
C HIS A 70 5.28 15.24 -11.70
N ASP A 71 5.35 16.41 -11.08
CA ASP A 71 4.23 17.34 -11.09
C ASP A 71 4.08 18.07 -12.43
N THR A 72 3.09 18.97 -12.53
CA THR A 72 2.85 19.78 -13.73
C THR A 72 3.98 20.76 -14.05
N SER A 73 4.87 21.03 -13.11
CA SER A 73 6.07 21.84 -13.28
C SER A 73 7.30 21.00 -13.66
N GLY A 74 7.16 19.68 -13.74
CA GLY A 74 8.23 18.74 -14.06
C GLY A 74 9.16 18.45 -12.87
N ILE A 75 8.76 18.78 -11.64
CA ILE A 75 9.55 18.45 -10.45
C ILE A 75 9.30 16.98 -10.10
N GLU A 76 10.39 16.22 -9.97
CA GLU A 76 10.36 14.82 -9.56
C GLU A 76 10.12 14.69 -8.05
N TYR A 77 9.24 13.74 -7.68
CA TYR A 77 8.98 13.37 -6.30
C TYR A 77 9.03 11.86 -6.12
N ARG A 78 9.59 11.44 -4.98
CA ARG A 78 9.45 10.08 -4.44
C ARG A 78 8.10 9.95 -3.77
N ALA A 79 7.26 9.07 -4.30
CA ALA A 79 5.86 9.02 -3.90
C ALA A 79 5.68 8.63 -2.43
N ASP A 80 6.43 7.64 -1.98
CA ASP A 80 6.41 7.16 -0.60
C ASP A 80 6.85 8.24 0.39
N GLU A 81 7.93 8.97 0.09
CA GLU A 81 8.36 10.09 0.93
C GLU A 81 7.30 11.21 1.01
N GLN A 82 6.57 11.48 -0.09
CA GLN A 82 5.46 12.43 -0.07
C GLN A 82 4.27 11.90 0.74
N ALA A 83 3.95 10.62 0.64
CA ALA A 83 2.92 9.99 1.48
C ALA A 83 3.26 10.09 2.96
N VAL A 84 4.51 9.82 3.34
CA VAL A 84 4.95 9.92 4.74
C VAL A 84 4.80 11.35 5.25
N ARG A 85 5.26 12.34 4.47
CA ARG A 85 5.10 13.76 4.84
C ARG A 85 3.63 14.15 4.96
N ALA A 86 2.77 13.66 4.07
CA ALA A 86 1.33 13.91 4.14
C ALA A 86 0.70 13.26 5.39
N ALA A 87 1.03 12.00 5.68
CA ALA A 87 0.56 11.29 6.86
C ALA A 87 1.06 11.95 8.16
N GLN A 88 2.29 12.43 8.19
CA GLN A 88 2.82 13.19 9.34
C GLN A 88 2.10 14.53 9.51
N ARG A 89 1.77 15.25 8.43
CA ARG A 89 0.94 16.46 8.52
C ARG A 89 -0.45 16.16 9.06
N VAL A 90 -1.09 15.08 8.57
CA VAL A 90 -2.36 14.59 9.13
C VAL A 90 -2.21 14.36 10.62
N ALA A 91 -1.17 13.62 11.02
CA ALA A 91 -0.94 13.30 12.42
C ALA A 91 -0.71 14.52 13.31
N GLN A 92 0.02 15.53 12.82
CA GLN A 92 0.31 16.78 13.55
C GLN A 92 -0.91 17.71 13.66
N GLN A 93 -1.76 17.74 12.63
CA GLN A 93 -2.90 18.67 12.56
C GLN A 93 -4.18 18.13 13.22
N ASN A 94 -4.20 16.85 13.64
CA ASN A 94 -5.33 16.25 14.35
C ASN A 94 -5.09 16.16 15.86
N PRO A 95 -5.58 17.13 16.67
CA PRO A 95 -5.45 17.09 18.12
C PRO A 95 -6.32 16.00 18.78
N ASP A 96 -7.26 15.41 18.03
CA ASP A 96 -8.22 14.41 18.53
C ASP A 96 -7.97 13.01 17.94
N ALA A 97 -6.81 12.77 17.32
CA ALA A 97 -6.48 11.48 16.73
C ALA A 97 -5.24 10.85 17.37
N GLU A 98 -5.21 9.51 17.36
CA GLU A 98 -3.97 8.77 17.36
C GLU A 98 -3.67 8.27 15.95
N VAL A 99 -2.40 8.37 15.54
CA VAL A 99 -1.99 8.06 14.16
C VAL A 99 -0.73 7.21 14.18
N PHE A 100 -0.83 6.05 13.55
CA PHE A 100 0.26 5.09 13.35
C PHE A 100 0.70 5.17 11.89
N ILE A 101 1.97 5.47 11.65
CA ILE A 101 2.53 5.57 10.30
C ILE A 101 3.66 4.57 10.17
N PHE A 102 3.44 3.57 9.31
CA PHE A 102 4.42 2.55 8.95
C PHE A 102 4.95 2.86 7.56
N HIS A 103 6.23 3.21 7.46
CA HIS A 103 6.93 3.42 6.20
C HIS A 103 7.84 2.23 5.91
N GLN A 104 7.47 1.45 4.91
CA GLN A 104 8.26 0.32 4.44
C GLN A 104 9.24 0.81 3.38
N ARG A 105 10.53 0.82 3.71
CA ARG A 105 11.59 1.40 2.88
C ARG A 105 12.39 0.34 2.14
N PRO A 106 13.09 0.73 1.06
CA PRO A 106 14.11 -0.10 0.46
C PRO A 106 15.17 -0.52 1.47
N ARG A 107 15.47 -1.82 1.50
CA ARG A 107 16.49 -2.40 2.34
C ARG A 107 17.85 -1.86 1.93
N ARG A 108 18.63 -1.50 2.94
CA ARG A 108 20.00 -1.00 2.79
C ARG A 108 20.94 -1.86 3.61
N HIS A 109 22.22 -1.81 3.27
CA HIS A 109 23.26 -2.51 4.00
C HIS A 109 24.39 -1.56 4.37
N PHE A 110 24.86 -1.64 5.61
CA PHE A 110 26.11 -1.03 6.02
C PHE A 110 27.26 -1.91 5.55
N LEU A 111 28.23 -1.31 4.87
CA LEU A 111 29.38 -2.00 4.25
C LEU A 111 28.97 -3.21 3.40
N PHE A 112 27.82 -3.17 2.72
CA PHE A 112 27.26 -4.25 1.88
C PHE A 112 26.85 -5.54 2.60
N PHE A 113 27.27 -5.80 3.84
CA PHE A 113 27.03 -7.08 4.53
C PHE A 113 26.01 -7.01 5.65
N PHE A 114 25.97 -5.89 6.36
CA PHE A 114 25.12 -5.77 7.54
C PHE A 114 23.82 -5.11 7.12
N PRO A 115 22.70 -5.85 7.02
CA PRO A 115 21.45 -5.22 6.67
C PRO A 115 21.13 -4.13 7.71
N LEU A 116 20.42 -3.10 7.27
CA LEU A 116 19.87 -2.05 8.11
C LEU A 116 18.36 -2.20 8.21
N ARG A 117 17.79 -1.70 9.30
CA ARG A 117 16.34 -1.63 9.51
C ARG A 117 15.66 -0.91 8.35
N ASP A 118 14.70 -1.58 7.75
CA ASP A 118 14.04 -1.20 6.52
C ASP A 118 12.56 -0.81 6.74
N GLY A 119 12.12 -0.71 7.98
CA GLY A 119 10.89 -0.05 8.38
C GLY A 119 11.16 1.20 9.22
N GLU A 120 10.34 2.24 9.06
CA GLU A 120 10.21 3.34 10.02
C GLU A 120 8.78 3.41 10.53
N PHE A 121 8.65 3.65 11.82
CA PHE A 121 7.38 3.76 12.52
C PHE A 121 7.30 5.10 13.22
N TYR A 122 6.19 5.80 13.01
CA TYR A 122 5.85 7.02 13.72
C TYR A 122 4.53 6.82 14.44
N TYR A 123 4.50 7.15 15.72
CA TYR A 123 3.27 7.21 16.51
C TYR A 123 3.02 8.63 16.98
N TYR A 124 1.86 9.15 16.60
CA TYR A 124 1.36 10.43 17.08
C TYR A 124 0.12 10.22 17.92
N ARG A 125 -0.03 11.08 18.93
CA ARG A 125 -1.27 11.19 19.68
C ARG A 125 -1.53 12.66 19.96
N ASN A 126 -2.76 13.08 19.67
CA ASN A 126 -3.24 14.44 19.89
C ASN A 126 -2.33 15.50 19.22
N GLY A 127 -1.96 15.29 17.96
CA GLY A 127 -1.10 16.22 17.22
C GLY A 127 0.40 16.14 17.55
N ARG A 128 0.82 15.31 18.52
CA ARG A 128 2.22 15.26 19.01
C ARG A 128 2.87 13.92 18.68
N LEU A 129 4.11 13.96 18.21
CA LEU A 129 4.93 12.76 18.01
C LEU A 129 5.30 12.17 19.38
N ILE A 130 4.90 10.92 19.62
CA ILE A 130 5.15 10.20 20.87
C ILE A 130 6.28 9.18 20.70
N ALA A 131 6.35 8.51 19.55
CA ALA A 131 7.41 7.56 19.24
C ALA A 131 7.83 7.63 17.78
N HIS A 132 9.13 7.43 17.54
CA HIS A 132 9.71 7.24 16.22
C HIS A 132 10.73 6.10 16.31
N GLU A 133 10.42 4.95 15.73
CA GLU A 133 11.25 3.74 15.82
C GLU A 133 11.62 3.24 14.42
N LEU A 134 12.85 2.78 14.27
CA LEU A 134 13.22 1.94 13.13
C LEU A 134 12.89 0.49 13.47
N TYR A 135 12.40 -0.30 12.53
CA TYR A 135 12.11 -1.73 12.72
C TYR A 135 12.51 -2.58 11.50
N TRP A 136 12.50 -3.90 11.69
CA TRP A 136 12.78 -4.88 10.65
C TRP A 136 11.47 -5.43 10.08
N ARG A 137 11.30 -5.38 8.76
CA ARG A 137 10.10 -5.94 8.12
C ARG A 137 10.12 -7.46 7.98
N ASN A 138 11.30 -8.06 8.06
CA ASN A 138 11.52 -9.49 7.77
C ASN A 138 11.97 -10.27 9.01
N GLN A 139 11.13 -10.30 10.05
CA GLN A 139 11.43 -11.14 11.21
C GLN A 139 10.79 -12.54 11.14
N GLU A 140 9.73 -12.73 10.34
CA GLU A 140 8.91 -13.95 10.39
C GLU A 140 8.21 -14.25 9.03
N GLU A 141 7.44 -15.35 8.96
CA GLU A 141 6.70 -15.78 7.76
C GLU A 141 5.61 -14.75 7.33
N ALA A 142 4.99 -14.02 8.27
CA ALA A 142 3.87 -13.14 7.98
C ALA A 142 4.28 -11.69 7.65
N THR A 143 3.54 -11.05 6.73
CA THR A 143 3.97 -9.82 6.05
C THR A 143 3.81 -8.52 6.82
N PHE A 144 3.24 -8.60 8.03
CA PHE A 144 2.94 -7.43 8.84
C PHE A 144 3.35 -7.57 10.30
N ASP A 145 4.21 -8.53 10.66
CA ASP A 145 4.45 -8.83 12.08
C ASP A 145 5.06 -7.65 12.84
N GLY A 146 5.99 -6.91 12.22
CA GLY A 146 6.57 -5.71 12.81
C GLY A 146 5.55 -4.59 12.99
N GLU A 147 4.72 -4.34 11.98
CA GLU A 147 3.65 -3.34 12.03
C GLU A 147 2.59 -3.70 13.08
N VAL A 148 2.20 -4.97 13.16
CA VAL A 148 1.23 -5.49 14.12
C VAL A 148 1.79 -5.39 15.54
N GLU A 149 3.05 -5.78 15.76
CA GLU A 149 3.71 -5.72 17.06
C GLU A 149 3.80 -4.28 17.58
N LEU A 150 4.26 -3.35 16.73
CA LEU A 150 4.33 -1.93 17.06
C LEU A 150 2.94 -1.31 17.27
N HIS A 151 1.95 -1.63 16.42
CA HIS A 151 0.58 -1.19 16.62
C HIS A 151 0.06 -1.63 17.99
N ARG A 152 0.20 -2.92 18.34
CA ARG A 152 -0.24 -3.46 19.63
C ARG A 152 0.47 -2.83 20.82
N ARG A 153 1.76 -2.49 20.67
CA ARG A 153 2.57 -1.88 21.73
C ARG A 153 2.11 -0.47 22.07
N PHE A 154 1.65 0.29 21.09
CA PHE A 154 1.29 1.71 21.25
C PHE A 154 -0.21 1.99 21.30
N HIS A 155 -1.04 1.09 20.75
CA HIS A 155 -2.49 1.20 20.79
C HIS A 155 -3.04 0.98 22.20
N ALA A 156 -4.05 1.77 22.59
CA ALA A 156 -4.73 1.64 23.88
C ALA A 156 -6.00 0.79 23.73
N ASP A 157 -6.01 -0.40 24.32
CA ASP A 157 -7.03 -1.46 24.12
C ASP A 157 -8.50 -1.10 24.50
N ASP A 158 -8.78 0.05 25.09
CA ASP A 158 -10.03 0.32 25.83
C ASP A 158 -11.06 1.25 25.14
N ARG A 159 -11.07 1.37 23.80
CA ARG A 159 -11.90 2.38 23.11
C ARG A 159 -12.91 1.83 22.11
N ARG A 160 -14.05 1.35 22.64
CA ARG A 160 -15.18 0.80 21.86
C ARG A 160 -15.91 1.81 20.94
N ASP A 161 -15.71 3.11 21.14
CA ASP A 161 -16.43 4.18 20.41
C ASP A 161 -15.52 4.99 19.47
N GLN A 162 -14.30 4.51 19.20
CA GLN A 162 -13.36 5.19 18.34
C GLN A 162 -13.69 4.95 16.86
N VAL A 163 -13.67 6.01 16.04
CA VAL A 163 -13.74 5.85 14.58
C VAL A 163 -12.37 5.40 14.08
N SER A 164 -12.32 4.25 13.42
CA SER A 164 -11.08 3.61 13.00
C SER A 164 -10.89 3.70 11.48
N LEU A 165 -9.75 4.23 11.06
CA LEU A 165 -9.40 4.47 9.66
C LEU A 165 -8.12 3.69 9.30
N PHE A 166 -8.12 3.05 8.13
CA PHE A 166 -6.94 2.39 7.56
C PHE A 166 -6.59 2.97 6.20
N LEU A 167 -5.31 3.21 5.96
CA LEU A 167 -4.77 3.71 4.70
C LEU A 167 -3.64 2.82 4.22
N TYR A 168 -3.70 2.43 2.95
CA TYR A 168 -2.59 1.79 2.26
C TYR A 168 -2.16 2.65 1.06
N CYS A 169 -0.89 3.05 1.04
CA CYS A 169 -0.28 3.80 -0.05
C CYS A 169 0.82 2.95 -0.68
N GLY A 170 0.73 2.63 -1.96
CA GLY A 170 1.71 1.77 -2.62
C GLY A 170 1.39 1.47 -4.08
N HIS A 171 2.11 0.52 -4.67
CA HIS A 171 1.79 -0.01 -5.99
C HIS A 171 0.54 -0.90 -5.96
N ALA A 172 0.00 -1.19 -7.15
CA ALA A 172 -1.08 -2.16 -7.34
C ALA A 172 -0.76 -3.47 -6.61
N ILE A 173 -1.58 -3.82 -5.62
CA ILE A 173 -1.40 -5.05 -4.85
C ILE A 173 -1.84 -6.22 -5.75
N PRO A 174 -0.97 -7.20 -6.02
CA PRO A 174 -1.32 -8.33 -6.88
C PRO A 174 -2.48 -9.14 -6.30
N GLU A 175 -3.41 -9.56 -7.14
CA GLU A 175 -4.47 -10.51 -6.75
C GLU A 175 -3.94 -11.95 -6.73
N PHE A 176 -2.81 -12.21 -7.40
CA PHE A 176 -2.13 -13.50 -7.44
C PHE A 176 -0.64 -13.36 -7.77
N GLY A 177 0.15 -14.41 -7.48
CA GLY A 177 1.51 -14.57 -7.96
C GLY A 177 2.56 -13.60 -7.43
N GLY A 178 2.24 -12.79 -6.40
CA GLY A 178 2.94 -11.55 -5.98
C GLY A 178 4.42 -11.60 -5.56
N ALA A 179 5.21 -12.58 -6.00
CA ALA A 179 6.67 -12.54 -5.93
C ALA A 179 7.22 -11.34 -6.70
N GLY A 180 8.22 -10.68 -6.12
CA GLY A 180 8.82 -9.46 -6.66
C GLY A 180 7.99 -8.18 -6.48
N TYR A 181 6.84 -8.25 -5.77
CA TYR A 181 6.12 -7.05 -5.36
C TYR A 181 6.95 -6.19 -4.40
N ASP A 182 7.56 -6.86 -3.42
CA ASP A 182 8.48 -6.27 -2.47
C ASP A 182 9.91 -6.40 -3.02
N ALA A 183 10.52 -5.27 -3.42
CA ALA A 183 11.82 -5.30 -4.09
C ALA A 183 12.96 -5.70 -3.13
N SER A 184 12.82 -5.42 -1.84
CA SER A 184 13.79 -5.82 -0.82
C SER A 184 13.74 -7.31 -0.49
N TYR A 185 12.59 -7.94 -0.71
CA TYR A 185 12.30 -9.35 -0.47
C TYR A 185 11.64 -9.99 -1.70
N PRO A 186 12.35 -10.12 -2.83
CA PRO A 186 11.75 -10.52 -4.11
C PRO A 186 11.18 -11.94 -4.12
N ASP A 187 11.70 -12.82 -3.26
CA ASP A 187 11.19 -14.20 -3.10
C ASP A 187 9.91 -14.25 -2.24
N ARG A 188 9.60 -13.18 -1.52
CA ARG A 188 8.39 -13.05 -0.73
C ARG A 188 7.24 -12.66 -1.65
N ALA A 189 6.21 -13.50 -1.70
CA ALA A 189 4.98 -13.11 -2.34
C ALA A 189 4.18 -12.15 -1.46
N PHE A 190 3.67 -11.07 -2.06
CA PHE A 190 2.68 -10.21 -1.42
C PHE A 190 1.48 -10.00 -2.33
N THR A 191 0.30 -10.29 -1.81
CA THR A 191 -0.97 -10.23 -2.52
C THR A 191 -2.04 -9.57 -1.65
N VAL A 192 -3.21 -9.33 -2.24
CA VAL A 192 -4.40 -8.87 -1.51
C VAL A 192 -4.74 -9.77 -0.32
N ARG A 193 -4.48 -11.09 -0.44
CA ARG A 193 -4.68 -12.04 0.66
C ARG A 193 -3.74 -11.79 1.82
N ASP A 194 -2.49 -11.44 1.55
CA ASP A 194 -1.49 -11.15 2.58
C ASP A 194 -1.81 -9.84 3.30
N LEU A 195 -2.29 -8.82 2.55
CA LEU A 195 -2.86 -7.61 3.15
C LEU A 195 -4.05 -7.92 4.06
N ALA A 196 -5.00 -8.73 3.59
CA ALA A 196 -6.15 -9.16 4.39
C ALA A 196 -5.71 -9.91 5.67
N GLY A 197 -4.66 -10.73 5.60
CA GLY A 197 -4.04 -11.39 6.75
C GLY A 197 -3.50 -10.39 7.77
N GLY A 198 -2.73 -9.39 7.33
CA GLY A 198 -2.22 -8.33 8.22
C GLY A 198 -3.33 -7.50 8.85
N LEU A 199 -4.37 -7.16 8.08
CA LEU A 199 -5.53 -6.41 8.57
C LEU A 199 -6.29 -7.17 9.66
N LYS A 200 -6.42 -8.49 9.53
CA LYS A 200 -6.99 -9.33 10.59
C LYS A 200 -6.23 -9.19 11.90
N GLU A 201 -4.90 -9.18 11.84
CA GLU A 201 -4.05 -9.07 13.04
C GLU A 201 -4.04 -7.67 13.66
N LEU A 202 -4.19 -6.62 12.83
CA LEU A 202 -4.34 -5.23 13.26
C LEU A 202 -5.70 -4.96 13.90
N THR A 203 -6.77 -5.55 13.34
CA THR A 203 -8.14 -5.39 13.88
C THR A 203 -8.43 -6.32 15.06
N ARG A 204 -7.69 -7.43 15.24
CA ARG A 204 -7.95 -8.46 16.29
C ARG A 204 -9.43 -8.90 16.29
N ASP A 205 -10.02 -9.09 17.47
CA ASP A 205 -11.44 -9.35 17.69
C ASP A 205 -12.31 -8.07 17.54
N SER A 206 -11.70 -6.92 17.23
CA SER A 206 -12.41 -5.65 17.14
C SER A 206 -13.24 -5.54 15.87
N THR A 207 -14.14 -4.57 15.89
CA THR A 207 -14.97 -4.18 14.76
C THR A 207 -14.11 -3.76 13.55
N LYS A 208 -14.63 -4.01 12.35
CA LYS A 208 -14.12 -3.49 11.07
C LYS A 208 -13.66 -2.03 11.18
N PHE A 209 -12.63 -1.65 10.43
CA PHE A 209 -12.34 -0.24 10.13
C PHE A 209 -13.60 0.43 9.57
N ASP A 210 -13.94 1.62 10.06
CA ASP A 210 -15.08 2.36 9.56
C ASP A 210 -14.81 2.88 8.14
N LEU A 211 -13.55 3.25 7.87
CA LEU A 211 -13.09 3.68 6.56
C LEU A 211 -11.73 3.08 6.21
N MET A 212 -11.64 2.51 5.02
CA MET A 212 -10.40 2.03 4.42
C MET A 212 -10.12 2.79 3.13
N ILE A 213 -8.89 3.27 2.94
CA ILE A 213 -8.47 4.00 1.76
C ILE A 213 -7.31 3.26 1.10
N LEU A 214 -7.55 2.78 -0.12
CA LEU A 214 -6.57 2.10 -0.95
C LEU A 214 -6.06 3.08 -2.00
N SER A 215 -4.96 3.74 -1.69
CA SER A 215 -4.27 4.65 -2.60
C SER A 215 -3.30 3.86 -3.49
N THR A 216 -3.86 2.92 -4.27
CA THR A 216 -3.15 2.04 -5.20
C THR A 216 -3.87 1.99 -6.54
N CYS A 217 -3.15 1.71 -7.63
CA CYS A 217 -3.80 1.33 -8.89
C CYS A 217 -4.60 0.03 -8.72
N PHE A 218 -5.72 -0.10 -9.42
CA PHE A 218 -6.52 -1.34 -9.46
C PHE A 218 -6.97 -1.86 -8.08
N GLY A 219 -7.19 -0.97 -7.11
CA GLY A 219 -7.73 -1.33 -5.80
C GLY A 219 -9.24 -1.62 -5.80
N GLY A 220 -9.93 -1.24 -6.89
CA GLY A 220 -11.38 -1.37 -7.07
C GLY A 220 -11.82 -2.61 -7.86
N THR A 221 -11.29 -3.79 -7.55
CA THR A 221 -11.71 -5.05 -8.20
C THR A 221 -12.69 -5.83 -7.33
N PRO A 222 -13.56 -6.69 -7.90
CA PRO A 222 -14.41 -7.57 -7.10
C PRO A 222 -13.65 -8.41 -6.07
N TYR A 223 -12.48 -8.96 -6.43
CA TYR A 223 -11.65 -9.75 -5.51
C TYR A 223 -11.03 -8.91 -4.41
N THR A 224 -10.53 -7.70 -4.71
CA THR A 224 -9.93 -6.81 -3.71
C THR A 224 -10.97 -6.35 -2.69
N ILE A 225 -12.09 -5.80 -3.16
CA ILE A 225 -13.17 -5.33 -2.27
C ILE A 225 -13.79 -6.50 -1.48
N GLY A 226 -13.98 -7.67 -2.10
CA GLY A 226 -14.47 -8.86 -1.42
C GLY A 226 -13.54 -9.38 -0.33
N SER A 227 -12.23 -9.40 -0.59
CA SER A 227 -11.22 -9.85 0.37
C SER A 227 -11.09 -8.90 1.57
N LEU A 228 -11.16 -7.60 1.32
CA LEU A 228 -10.97 -6.56 2.34
C LEU A 228 -12.26 -6.18 3.07
N GLY A 229 -13.44 -6.48 2.50
CA GLY A 229 -14.74 -6.12 3.08
C GLY A 229 -15.06 -6.80 4.42
N SER A 230 -14.33 -7.85 4.80
CA SER A 230 -14.42 -8.42 6.14
C SER A 230 -13.80 -7.52 7.21
N PHE A 231 -12.94 -6.57 6.83
CA PHE A 231 -12.19 -5.69 7.72
C PHE A 231 -12.56 -4.22 7.59
N ALA A 232 -13.47 -3.85 6.67
CA ALA A 232 -13.88 -2.47 6.44
C ALA A 232 -15.40 -2.34 6.27
N ARG A 233 -15.98 -1.20 6.70
CA ARG A 233 -17.38 -0.82 6.43
C ARG A 233 -17.51 -0.03 5.13
N THR A 234 -16.59 0.90 4.91
CA THR A 234 -16.51 1.71 3.70
C THR A 234 -15.10 1.62 3.13
N ILE A 235 -14.97 1.43 1.82
CA ILE A 235 -13.68 1.41 1.12
C ILE A 235 -13.67 2.54 0.09
N ILE A 236 -12.55 3.27 -0.02
CA ILE A 236 -12.26 4.18 -1.12
C ILE A 236 -11.09 3.59 -1.90
N ALA A 237 -11.25 3.41 -3.21
CA ALA A 237 -10.17 2.90 -4.06
C ALA A 237 -10.25 3.48 -5.48
N SER A 238 -9.17 3.33 -6.23
CA SER A 238 -9.12 3.55 -7.68
C SER A 238 -9.32 2.23 -8.40
N PRO A 239 -10.41 2.03 -9.17
CA PRO A 239 -10.57 0.87 -10.05
C PRO A 239 -9.52 0.85 -11.17
N GLU A 240 -9.19 2.01 -11.73
CA GLU A 240 -8.19 2.10 -12.80
C GLU A 240 -6.81 2.46 -12.23
N ASN A 241 -5.91 2.84 -13.12
CA ASN A 241 -4.60 3.35 -12.76
C ASN A 241 -4.69 4.66 -11.99
N LEU A 242 -4.10 4.67 -10.80
CA LEU A 242 -3.82 5.85 -10.01
C LEU A 242 -2.41 6.38 -10.36
N HIS A 243 -2.20 6.66 -11.65
CA HIS A 243 -0.89 7.10 -12.16
C HIS A 243 -0.54 8.48 -11.58
N LEU A 244 0.68 8.62 -11.07
CA LEU A 244 1.39 9.88 -10.78
C LEU A 244 1.04 10.58 -9.46
N SER A 245 0.21 10.02 -8.58
CA SER A 245 0.05 10.54 -7.22
C SER A 245 -0.79 9.60 -6.35
N TYR A 246 -0.53 9.60 -5.06
CA TYR A 246 -1.47 9.04 -4.09
C TYR A 246 -2.68 9.95 -3.91
N PHE A 247 -3.75 9.44 -3.30
CA PHE A 247 -4.87 10.28 -2.91
C PHE A 247 -4.40 11.39 -1.98
N ASP A 248 -4.92 12.60 -2.21
CA ASP A 248 -4.61 13.74 -1.36
C ASP A 248 -5.22 13.53 0.03
N LEU A 249 -4.34 13.45 1.04
CA LEU A 249 -4.72 13.20 2.43
C LEU A 249 -5.17 14.47 3.17
N GLN A 250 -5.17 15.63 2.52
CA GLN A 250 -5.59 16.91 3.13
C GLN A 250 -6.94 16.83 3.88
N PRO A 251 -8.00 16.16 3.38
CA PRO A 251 -9.26 16.09 4.11
C PRO A 251 -9.18 15.36 5.46
N LEU A 252 -8.12 14.58 5.68
CA LEU A 252 -7.84 13.92 6.96
C LEU A 252 -7.11 14.84 7.94
N GLU A 253 -6.50 15.96 7.53
CA GLU A 253 -5.71 16.82 8.41
C GLU A 253 -6.53 17.47 9.54
N ARG A 254 -7.87 17.53 9.41
CA ARG A 254 -8.80 18.10 10.40
C ARG A 254 -10.06 17.26 10.55
N LEU A 255 -9.93 16.03 11.06
CA LEU A 255 -11.08 15.14 11.29
C LEU A 255 -12.09 15.73 12.29
N ASP A 256 -11.62 16.49 13.28
CA ASP A 256 -12.45 17.22 14.24
C ASP A 256 -13.50 18.11 13.55
N LEU A 257 -13.12 18.74 12.44
CA LEU A 257 -14.01 19.56 11.63
C LEU A 257 -14.72 18.73 10.55
N GLY A 258 -13.96 17.85 9.88
CA GLY A 258 -14.42 17.07 8.75
C GLY A 258 -15.51 16.06 9.12
N MET A 259 -15.49 15.53 10.34
CA MET A 259 -16.46 14.57 10.87
C MET A 259 -17.53 15.23 11.74
N ARG A 260 -17.42 16.53 12.03
CA ARG A 260 -18.39 17.25 12.87
C ARG A 260 -19.78 17.19 12.22
N ASN A 261 -20.71 16.50 12.87
CA ASN A 261 -22.08 16.27 12.38
C ASN A 261 -22.15 15.50 11.05
N SER A 262 -21.14 14.70 10.72
CA SER A 262 -21.09 13.88 9.51
C SER A 262 -20.94 12.41 9.87
N THR A 263 -21.58 11.54 9.10
CA THR A 263 -21.28 10.10 9.16
C THR A 263 -19.97 9.78 8.45
N VAL A 264 -19.39 8.61 8.72
CA VAL A 264 -18.20 8.12 8.00
C VAL A 264 -18.47 7.96 6.50
N PRO A 265 -19.62 7.41 6.03
CA PRO A 265 -19.95 7.38 4.61
C PRO A 265 -20.05 8.77 3.96
N ASP A 266 -20.62 9.77 4.66
CA ASP A 266 -20.65 11.16 4.16
C ASP A 266 -19.24 11.74 4.00
N PHE A 267 -18.36 11.48 4.97
CA PHE A 267 -16.97 11.91 4.91
C PHE A 267 -16.21 11.20 3.79
N ALA A 268 -16.41 9.90 3.62
CA ALA A 268 -15.78 9.11 2.55
C ALA A 268 -16.11 9.67 1.15
N ARG A 269 -17.37 10.07 0.92
CA ARG A 269 -17.80 10.72 -0.33
C ARG A 269 -17.12 12.06 -0.56
N ARG A 270 -16.98 12.89 0.49
CA ARG A 270 -16.24 14.17 0.39
C ARG A 270 -14.76 13.96 0.14
N PHE A 271 -14.13 13.01 0.83
CA PHE A 271 -12.73 12.63 0.61
C PHE A 271 -12.52 12.17 -0.83
N ALA A 272 -13.34 11.25 -1.33
CA ALA A 272 -13.23 10.72 -2.68
C ALA A 272 -13.46 11.79 -3.75
N ARG A 273 -14.42 12.70 -3.55
CA ARG A 273 -14.60 13.89 -4.41
C ARG A 273 -13.36 14.77 -4.42
N HIS A 274 -12.79 15.09 -3.25
CA HIS A 274 -11.57 15.90 -3.14
C HIS A 274 -10.40 15.25 -3.87
N ALA A 275 -10.17 13.95 -3.64
CA ALA A 275 -9.13 13.19 -4.33
C ALA A 275 -9.32 13.22 -5.85
N PHE A 276 -10.55 13.01 -6.33
CA PHE A 276 -10.90 13.11 -7.74
C PHE A 276 -10.62 14.52 -8.31
N ASP A 277 -11.05 15.57 -7.62
CA ASP A 277 -10.87 16.96 -8.08
C ASP A 277 -9.39 17.35 -8.11
N ARG A 278 -8.57 16.83 -7.20
CA ARG A 278 -7.11 17.00 -7.22
C ARG A 278 -6.48 16.27 -8.39
N LEU A 279 -6.72 14.96 -8.51
CA LEU A 279 -6.17 14.12 -9.58
C LEU A 279 -6.53 14.66 -10.96
N THR A 280 -7.78 15.09 -11.16
CA THR A 280 -8.22 15.62 -12.46
C THR A 280 -7.60 16.96 -12.83
N LYS A 281 -7.05 17.73 -11.89
CA LYS A 281 -6.26 18.93 -12.20
C LYS A 281 -4.86 18.57 -12.66
N ASP A 282 -4.28 17.54 -12.05
CA ASP A 282 -2.85 17.24 -12.14
C ASP A 282 -2.53 16.22 -13.26
N VAL A 283 -3.48 15.39 -13.69
CA VAL A 283 -3.25 14.37 -14.74
C VAL A 283 -4.15 14.52 -15.98
N GLN A 284 -3.67 14.01 -17.12
CA GLN A 284 -4.39 13.96 -18.41
C GLN A 284 -4.99 12.57 -18.72
N THR A 285 -4.60 11.54 -17.99
CA THR A 285 -5.09 10.15 -18.12
C THR A 285 -6.50 10.01 -17.56
N ALA A 286 -7.11 8.82 -17.70
CA ALA A 286 -8.35 8.54 -17.00
C ALA A 286 -8.15 8.66 -15.48
N VAL A 287 -9.18 9.12 -14.78
CA VAL A 287 -9.21 9.21 -13.32
C VAL A 287 -10.51 8.58 -12.86
N SER A 288 -10.41 7.60 -11.98
CA SER A 288 -11.53 7.00 -11.28
C SER A 288 -11.24 6.95 -9.78
N VAL A 289 -12.19 7.42 -8.98
CA VAL A 289 -12.19 7.25 -7.52
C VAL A 289 -13.57 6.74 -7.15
N THR A 290 -13.61 5.61 -6.43
CA THR A 290 -14.86 4.93 -6.10
C THR A 290 -14.98 4.74 -4.59
N VAL A 291 -16.19 4.99 -4.07
CA VAL A 291 -16.58 4.69 -2.69
C VAL A 291 -17.47 3.45 -2.70
N TYR A 292 -17.11 2.46 -1.90
CA TYR A 292 -17.87 1.22 -1.74
C TYR A 292 -18.45 1.16 -0.33
N ASP A 293 -19.78 1.07 -0.24
CA ASP A 293 -20.47 0.60 0.95
C ASP A 293 -20.40 -0.94 0.95
N VAL A 294 -19.54 -1.47 1.83
CA VAL A 294 -19.16 -2.88 1.80
C VAL A 294 -20.36 -3.80 2.02
N ASP A 295 -21.32 -3.42 2.87
CA ASP A 295 -22.48 -4.25 3.15
C ASP A 295 -23.46 -4.27 1.97
N ARG A 296 -23.56 -3.15 1.23
CA ARG A 296 -24.45 -3.03 0.06
C ARG A 296 -23.88 -3.73 -1.18
N VAL A 297 -22.57 -3.74 -1.39
CA VAL A 297 -21.96 -4.43 -2.55
C VAL A 297 -21.95 -5.96 -2.43
N ARG A 298 -22.28 -6.52 -1.26
CA ARG A 298 -22.22 -7.99 -1.01
C ARG A 298 -23.10 -8.81 -1.94
N GLY A 299 -24.21 -8.26 -2.42
CA GLY A 299 -25.09 -8.91 -3.40
C GLY A 299 -24.34 -9.17 -4.70
N PHE A 300 -23.81 -8.10 -5.29
CA PHE A 300 -23.00 -8.14 -6.49
C PHE A 300 -21.77 -9.05 -6.34
N LEU A 301 -20.97 -8.86 -5.28
CA LEU A 301 -19.76 -9.65 -5.06
C LEU A 301 -20.03 -11.16 -5.01
N ARG A 302 -21.09 -11.59 -4.32
CA ARG A 302 -21.49 -13.01 -4.28
C ARG A 302 -21.92 -13.54 -5.64
N SER A 303 -22.61 -12.72 -6.44
CA SER A 303 -23.08 -13.15 -7.77
C SER A 303 -21.95 -13.36 -8.78
N VAL A 304 -20.82 -12.67 -8.62
CA VAL A 304 -19.69 -12.73 -9.57
C VAL A 304 -18.49 -13.51 -9.05
N GLN A 305 -18.53 -13.97 -7.79
CA GLN A 305 -17.39 -14.61 -7.12
C GLN A 305 -16.86 -15.81 -7.91
N SER A 306 -17.72 -16.75 -8.29
CA SER A 306 -17.29 -17.96 -9.01
C SER A 306 -16.67 -17.65 -10.37
N VAL A 307 -17.21 -16.66 -11.08
CA VAL A 307 -16.66 -16.19 -12.37
C VAL A 307 -15.27 -15.62 -12.15
N TYR A 308 -15.11 -14.73 -11.17
CA TYR A 308 -13.84 -14.08 -10.90
C TYR A 308 -12.78 -15.06 -10.38
N ASP A 309 -13.15 -16.00 -9.50
CA ASP A 309 -12.24 -17.05 -8.99
C ASP A 309 -11.74 -17.96 -10.13
N HIS A 310 -12.62 -18.29 -11.09
CA HIS A 310 -12.23 -19.03 -12.29
C HIS A 310 -11.26 -18.23 -13.16
N THR A 311 -11.50 -16.92 -13.34
CA THR A 311 -10.58 -16.04 -14.04
C THR A 311 -9.21 -16.02 -13.37
N LEU A 312 -9.14 -15.80 -12.05
CA LEU A 312 -7.87 -15.79 -11.32
C LEU A 312 -7.12 -17.13 -11.40
N THR A 313 -7.84 -18.25 -11.26
CA THR A 313 -7.26 -19.60 -11.40
C THR A 313 -6.67 -19.80 -12.80
N THR A 314 -7.39 -19.37 -13.83
CA THR A 314 -6.92 -19.46 -15.22
C THR A 314 -5.67 -18.60 -15.44
N LEU A 315 -5.63 -17.40 -14.87
CA LEU A 315 -4.49 -16.48 -14.97
C LEU A 315 -3.26 -17.00 -14.22
N GLN A 316 -3.43 -17.61 -13.05
CA GLN A 316 -2.33 -18.21 -12.28
C GLN A 316 -1.59 -19.30 -13.05
N GLY A 317 -2.28 -20.04 -13.92
CA GLY A 317 -1.67 -21.06 -14.77
C GLY A 317 -0.93 -20.53 -16.01
N ARG A 318 -0.97 -19.21 -16.28
CA ARG A 318 -0.36 -18.61 -17.47
C ARG A 318 1.09 -18.22 -17.26
N SER A 319 1.86 -18.20 -18.36
CA SER A 319 3.22 -17.67 -18.35
C SER A 319 3.24 -16.15 -18.17
N LYS A 320 4.33 -15.60 -17.63
CA LYS A 320 4.53 -14.14 -17.49
C LYS A 320 4.34 -13.39 -18.82
N ALA A 321 4.82 -13.95 -19.92
CA ALA A 321 4.66 -13.37 -21.25
C ALA A 321 3.19 -13.31 -21.69
N SER A 322 2.39 -14.33 -21.35
CA SER A 322 0.95 -14.33 -21.63
C SER A 322 0.21 -13.33 -20.75
N LEU A 323 0.58 -13.20 -19.48
CA LEU A 323 -0.01 -12.24 -18.55
C LEU A 323 0.21 -10.79 -19.00
N ALA A 324 1.36 -10.48 -19.60
CA ALA A 324 1.65 -9.14 -20.12
C ALA A 324 0.73 -8.72 -21.29
N ALA A 325 0.02 -9.66 -21.92
CA ALA A 325 -0.94 -9.39 -22.99
C ALA A 325 -2.39 -9.27 -22.49
N ILE A 326 -2.63 -9.45 -21.18
CA ILE A 326 -3.95 -9.41 -20.58
C ILE A 326 -4.17 -8.03 -20.00
N ASP A 327 -5.13 -7.32 -20.59
CA ASP A 327 -5.50 -5.99 -20.15
C ASP A 327 -6.52 -6.07 -19.00
N ARG A 328 -6.54 -5.01 -18.19
CA ARG A 328 -7.68 -4.70 -17.32
C ARG A 328 -8.73 -3.91 -18.11
N CYS A 329 -10.00 -4.07 -17.76
CA CYS A 329 -11.09 -3.29 -18.31
C CYS A 329 -12.18 -3.08 -17.26
N ASP A 330 -13.05 -2.12 -17.52
CA ASP A 330 -14.25 -1.90 -16.72
C ASP A 330 -15.15 -3.15 -16.76
N CYS A 331 -15.55 -3.65 -15.59
CA CYS A 331 -16.35 -4.86 -15.48
C CYS A 331 -17.68 -4.77 -16.26
N ALA A 332 -18.26 -3.58 -16.45
CA ALA A 332 -19.47 -3.43 -17.26
C ALA A 332 -19.27 -3.75 -18.76
N GLU A 333 -18.02 -3.80 -19.23
CA GLU A 333 -17.68 -4.21 -20.60
C GLU A 333 -17.62 -5.73 -20.76
N VAL A 334 -17.68 -6.49 -19.66
CA VAL A 334 -17.64 -7.96 -19.67
C VAL A 334 -19.02 -8.50 -19.29
N PRO A 335 -19.72 -9.22 -20.19
CA PRO A 335 -21.12 -9.63 -19.98
C PRO A 335 -21.38 -10.35 -18.66
N ALA A 336 -20.44 -11.18 -18.19
CA ALA A 336 -20.58 -11.92 -16.94
C ALA A 336 -20.65 -11.04 -15.68
N PHE A 337 -20.18 -9.80 -15.76
CA PHE A 337 -20.20 -8.84 -14.64
C PHE A 337 -21.23 -7.71 -14.83
N ALA A 338 -21.78 -7.54 -16.05
CA ALA A 338 -22.76 -6.52 -16.40
C ALA A 338 -24.17 -6.83 -15.81
N LEU A 339 -24.26 -6.97 -14.49
CA LEU A 339 -25.46 -7.30 -13.74
C LEU A 339 -26.16 -6.03 -13.21
N PRO A 340 -27.49 -6.03 -13.02
CA PRO A 340 -28.21 -4.87 -12.47
C PRO A 340 -27.65 -4.36 -11.13
N ALA A 341 -27.14 -5.26 -10.30
CA ALA A 341 -26.58 -4.94 -8.98
C ALA A 341 -25.18 -4.30 -9.00
N ILE A 342 -24.54 -4.14 -10.17
CA ILE A 342 -23.15 -3.64 -10.29
C ILE A 342 -22.94 -2.26 -9.64
N ALA A 343 -23.98 -1.41 -9.63
CA ALA A 343 -23.93 -0.07 -9.05
C ALA A 343 -24.41 -0.01 -7.59
N GLU A 344 -24.89 -1.12 -7.00
CA GLU A 344 -25.43 -1.12 -5.64
C GLU A 344 -24.35 -0.87 -4.59
N GLY A 345 -24.46 0.25 -3.86
CA GLY A 345 -23.48 0.62 -2.85
C GLY A 345 -22.18 1.19 -3.42
N VAL A 346 -22.17 1.58 -4.69
CA VAL A 346 -21.00 2.11 -5.40
C VAL A 346 -21.26 3.56 -5.79
N GLU A 347 -20.39 4.47 -5.37
CA GLU A 347 -20.37 5.85 -5.86
C GLU A 347 -19.08 6.12 -6.62
N VAL A 348 -19.20 6.50 -7.88
CA VAL A 348 -18.07 6.62 -8.82
C VAL A 348 -17.86 8.09 -9.21
N PHE A 349 -16.64 8.57 -9.02
CA PHE A 349 -16.15 9.81 -9.60
C PHE A 349 -15.23 9.46 -10.76
N TYR A 350 -15.64 9.80 -11.98
CA TYR A 350 -14.93 9.39 -13.19
C TYR A 350 -14.72 10.55 -14.16
N ARG A 351 -13.54 10.57 -14.78
CA ARG A 351 -13.22 11.38 -15.95
C ARG A 351 -12.41 10.54 -16.91
N PRO A 352 -12.80 10.44 -18.20
CA PRO A 352 -11.99 9.76 -19.20
C PRO A 352 -10.64 10.44 -19.40
N ALA A 353 -9.72 9.71 -20.03
CA ALA A 353 -8.48 10.29 -20.53
C ALA A 353 -8.78 11.41 -21.54
N ARG A 354 -7.96 12.46 -21.61
CA ARG A 354 -8.15 13.52 -22.61
C ARG A 354 -7.75 13.10 -24.03
N PHE A 355 -7.14 11.93 -24.18
CA PHE A 355 -6.59 11.40 -25.42
C PHE A 355 -6.82 9.89 -25.54
N GLY A 356 -6.50 9.33 -26.71
CA GLY A 356 -6.62 7.89 -26.95
C GLY A 356 -8.05 7.39 -27.20
N ARG A 357 -8.21 6.07 -27.19
CA ARG A 357 -9.48 5.39 -27.53
C ARG A 357 -10.57 5.64 -26.49
N SER A 358 -10.21 5.74 -25.21
CA SER A 358 -11.16 5.90 -24.11
C SER A 358 -11.60 7.34 -23.86
N LYS A 359 -11.16 8.32 -24.67
CA LYS A 359 -11.47 9.74 -24.44
C LYS A 359 -12.96 10.10 -24.47
N LEU A 360 -13.77 9.26 -25.10
CA LEU A 360 -15.22 9.43 -25.23
C LEU A 360 -16.01 8.60 -24.22
N LYS A 361 -15.35 7.78 -23.40
CA LYS A 361 -16.00 6.97 -22.36
C LYS A 361 -16.57 7.92 -21.29
N GLN A 362 -17.89 7.98 -21.16
CA GLN A 362 -18.54 8.96 -20.25
C GLN A 362 -18.74 8.44 -18.83
N SER A 363 -18.65 7.13 -18.64
CA SER A 363 -18.93 6.47 -17.37
C SER A 363 -17.96 5.33 -17.10
N HIS A 364 -17.87 4.94 -15.83
CA HIS A 364 -17.14 3.77 -15.36
C HIS A 364 -18.05 3.04 -14.35
N SER A 365 -18.06 1.70 -14.33
CA SER A 365 -18.91 0.96 -13.38
C SER A 365 -18.50 1.10 -11.92
N GLY A 366 -17.26 1.53 -11.69
CA GLY A 366 -16.61 1.50 -10.39
C GLY A 366 -15.89 0.17 -10.11
N TRP A 367 -15.85 -0.75 -11.08
CA TRP A 367 -15.19 -2.03 -10.94
C TRP A 367 -14.23 -2.30 -12.10
N GLU A 368 -13.04 -2.78 -11.79
CA GLU A 368 -12.08 -3.25 -12.79
C GLU A 368 -11.99 -4.78 -12.79
N CYS A 369 -12.02 -5.37 -13.98
CA CYS A 369 -11.97 -6.80 -14.23
C CYS A 369 -10.84 -7.15 -15.21
N TRP A 370 -10.42 -8.41 -15.20
CA TRP A 370 -9.49 -8.93 -16.20
C TRP A 370 -10.19 -9.17 -17.53
N ASN A 371 -9.58 -8.73 -18.63
CA ASN A 371 -10.08 -8.96 -19.98
C ASN A 371 -9.27 -10.05 -20.68
N ASP A 372 -9.75 -11.29 -20.61
CA ASP A 372 -9.17 -12.37 -21.41
C ASP A 372 -9.75 -12.40 -22.82
N ARG A 373 -9.26 -11.50 -23.68
CA ARG A 373 -9.71 -11.40 -25.08
C ARG A 373 -9.55 -12.71 -25.86
N ALA A 374 -8.60 -13.58 -25.47
CA ALA A 374 -8.43 -14.88 -26.10
C ALA A 374 -9.62 -15.82 -25.83
N GLN A 375 -10.20 -15.74 -24.62
CA GLN A 375 -11.38 -16.53 -24.25
C GLN A 375 -12.63 -15.99 -24.95
N GLN A 376 -12.78 -14.67 -25.04
CA GLN A 376 -13.90 -14.04 -25.76
C GLN A 376 -13.89 -14.32 -27.27
N ALA A 377 -12.72 -14.50 -27.88
CA ALA A 377 -12.61 -14.85 -29.28
C ALA A 377 -12.93 -16.33 -29.57
N ALA A 378 -12.85 -17.20 -28.55
CA ALA A 378 -13.09 -18.64 -28.66
C ALA A 378 -14.56 -19.03 -28.46
N GLU A 379 -15.38 -18.18 -27.84
CA GLU A 379 -16.82 -18.41 -27.76
C GLU A 379 -17.45 -18.20 -29.15
N PRO A 380 -18.10 -19.23 -29.74
CA PRO A 380 -18.77 -19.07 -31.02
C PRO A 380 -19.84 -18.00 -30.85
N ARG A 381 -19.75 -16.92 -31.65
CA ARG A 381 -20.84 -15.94 -31.76
C ARG A 381 -22.08 -16.73 -32.15
N VAL A 382 -22.98 -16.95 -31.21
CA VAL A 382 -24.32 -17.44 -31.50
C VAL A 382 -24.93 -16.33 -32.34
N HIS A 383 -24.85 -16.51 -33.66
CA HIS A 383 -25.51 -15.64 -34.60
C HIS A 383 -26.99 -15.76 -34.26
N ASP A 384 -27.60 -14.65 -33.82
CA ASP A 384 -29.04 -14.46 -33.81
C ASP A 384 -29.54 -14.51 -35.27
N SER A 385 -29.56 -15.71 -35.83
CA SER A 385 -30.19 -16.05 -37.07
C SER A 385 -31.55 -16.61 -36.75
N GLU A 386 -32.47 -15.79 -36.25
CA GLU A 386 -33.91 -16.01 -36.37
C GLU A 386 -34.69 -14.82 -35.78
N LEU A 387 -34.97 -13.83 -36.62
CA LEU A 387 -36.22 -13.07 -36.62
C LEU A 387 -36.42 -12.59 -38.06
N LYS A 388 -37.11 -13.42 -38.84
CA LYS A 388 -37.76 -13.04 -40.09
C LYS A 388 -39.17 -12.56 -39.80
#